data_AF-A0A8D8LIQ4-F1
#
_entry.id   AF-A0A8D8LIQ4-F1
#
_cell.length_a   1.000
_cell.length_b   1.000
_cell.length_c   1.000
_cell.angle_alpha   90.00
_cell.angle_beta   90.00
_cell.angle_gamma   90.00
#
_symmetry.space_group_name_H-M   'P 1'
#
loop_
_entity.id
_entity.type
_entity.pdbx_description
1 polymer ?
#
loop_
_entity_poly.entity_id
_entity_poly.type
_entity_poly.pdbx_seq_one_letter_code
_entity_poly.pdbx_strand_id
1 'polypeptide(L)'
;MKQEVARANKWPLDLVEITNTVTNVYREGVVKAPAEGVYVYGLFLEGAAWDKRFRILIEALPKVLNTLMPNLHITAVNKAYVTDPKLYTVSITVIFSLHCKYNSYSLITL
;
A
#
# COMPACT_ATOMS: atom_id res chain seq x y z
N MET A 1 8.54 -1.55 -10.03
CA MET A 1 7.14 -1.99 -9.79
C MET A 1 6.20 -1.75 -10.97
N LYS A 2 5.69 -0.53 -11.23
CA LYS A 2 4.69 -0.29 -12.30
C LYS A 2 5.16 -0.78 -13.69
N GLN A 3 6.40 -0.46 -14.05
CA GLN A 3 7.00 -0.88 -15.33
C GLN A 3 7.22 -2.39 -15.42
N GLU A 4 7.57 -3.06 -14.32
CA GLU A 4 7.83 -4.50 -14.30
C GLU A 4 6.53 -5.29 -14.47
N VAL A 5 5.46 -4.87 -13.78
CA VAL A 5 4.11 -5.42 -13.92
C VAL A 5 3.59 -5.25 -15.35
N ALA A 6 3.74 -4.05 -15.93
CA ALA A 6 3.32 -3.79 -17.31
C ALA A 6 4.05 -4.71 -18.30
N ARG A 7 5.35 -4.93 -18.11
CA ARG A 7 6.15 -5.84 -18.95
C ARG A 7 5.76 -7.31 -18.77
N ALA A 8 5.52 -7.76 -17.54
CA ALA A 8 5.13 -9.13 -17.23
C ALA A 8 3.76 -9.47 -17.86
N ASN A 9 2.80 -8.55 -17.77
CA ASN A 9 1.44 -8.73 -18.29
C ASN A 9 1.24 -8.27 -19.74
N LYS A 10 2.30 -7.75 -20.40
CA LYS A 10 2.27 -7.17 -21.75
C LYS A 10 1.20 -6.07 -21.92
N TRP A 11 0.97 -5.28 -20.88
CA TRP A 11 0.02 -4.17 -20.90
C TRP A 11 0.68 -2.85 -21.33
N PRO A 12 -0.03 -1.97 -22.04
CA PRO A 12 0.40 -0.59 -22.28
C PRO A 12 0.56 0.15 -20.95
N LEU A 13 1.66 0.87 -20.77
CA LEU A 13 1.98 1.54 -19.50
C LEU A 13 0.92 2.59 -19.10
N ASP A 14 0.28 3.22 -20.08
CA ASP A 14 -0.76 4.24 -19.89
C ASP A 14 -2.06 3.67 -19.30
N LEU A 15 -2.28 2.36 -19.52
CA LEU A 15 -3.41 1.62 -18.98
C LEU A 15 -3.09 0.98 -17.64
N VAL A 16 -1.86 1.08 -17.13
CA VAL A 16 -1.52 0.53 -15.82
C VAL A 16 -1.66 1.61 -14.75
N GLU A 17 -2.36 1.27 -13.66
CA GLU A 17 -2.55 2.13 -12.50
C GLU A 17 -2.09 1.40 -11.24
N ILE A 18 -1.47 2.13 -10.32
CA ILE A 18 -1.04 1.57 -9.03
C ILE A 18 -2.26 1.60 -8.12
N THR A 19 -2.55 0.46 -7.50
CA THR A 19 -3.66 0.33 -6.56
C THR A 19 -3.12 -0.20 -5.24
N ASN A 20 -3.66 0.32 -4.16
CA ASN A 20 -3.36 -0.12 -2.81
C ASN A 20 -4.59 -0.81 -2.22
N THR A 21 -4.36 -1.87 -1.45
CA THR A 21 -5.41 -2.58 -0.73
C THR A 21 -4.90 -2.89 0.66
N VAL A 22 -5.64 -2.44 1.66
CA VAL A 22 -5.32 -2.72 3.06
C VAL A 22 -5.68 -4.17 3.36
N THR A 23 -4.71 -4.94 3.85
CA THR A 23 -4.93 -6.34 4.22
C THR A 23 -5.38 -6.45 5.68
N ASN A 24 -5.92 -7.61 6.06
CA ASN A 24 -6.27 -7.91 7.45
C ASN A 24 -5.10 -8.53 8.25
N VAL A 25 -3.98 -8.78 7.60
CA VAL A 25 -2.81 -9.43 8.20
C VAL A 25 -1.75 -8.40 8.54
N TYR A 26 -1.17 -8.58 9.72
CA TYR A 26 0.04 -7.87 10.15
C TYR A 26 1.28 -8.67 9.73
N ARG A 27 2.46 -8.09 9.92
CA ARG A 27 3.76 -8.68 9.54
C ARG A 27 3.88 -10.18 9.85
N GLU A 28 3.46 -10.61 11.04
CA GLU A 28 3.59 -11.99 11.51
C GLU A 28 2.63 -12.98 10.81
N GLY A 29 1.54 -12.49 10.24
CA GLY A 29 0.54 -13.31 9.54
C GLY A 29 0.83 -13.54 8.06
N VAL A 30 1.94 -12.99 7.52
CA VAL A 30 2.28 -13.13 6.10
C VAL A 30 3.04 -14.44 5.89
N VAL A 31 2.32 -15.47 5.44
CA VAL A 31 2.90 -16.81 5.18
C VAL A 31 3.53 -16.91 3.79
N LYS A 32 3.09 -16.08 2.84
CA LYS A 32 3.53 -16.14 1.43
C LYS A 32 3.73 -14.74 0.85
N ALA A 33 4.74 -14.62 -0.01
CA ALA A 33 4.91 -13.45 -0.85
C ALA A 33 3.70 -13.27 -1.80
N PRO A 34 3.32 -12.02 -2.12
CA PRO A 34 2.24 -11.78 -3.06
C PRO A 34 2.68 -12.25 -4.46
N ALA A 35 1.73 -12.78 -5.24
CA ALA A 35 2.00 -13.20 -6.61
C ALA A 35 2.41 -12.01 -7.49
N GLU A 36 1.86 -10.83 -7.19
CA GLU A 36 2.15 -9.59 -7.87
C GLU A 36 2.15 -8.44 -6.86
N GLY A 37 3.12 -7.53 -7.01
CA GLY A 37 3.27 -6.35 -6.17
C GLY A 37 4.05 -6.58 -4.88
N VAL A 38 3.82 -5.72 -3.89
CA VAL A 38 4.61 -5.68 -2.64
C VAL A 38 3.71 -5.51 -1.42
N TYR A 39 4.07 -6.19 -0.32
CA TYR A 39 3.51 -5.89 1.00
C TYR A 39 4.38 -4.89 1.73
N VAL A 40 3.80 -3.75 2.09
CA VAL A 40 4.44 -2.73 2.92
C VAL A 40 3.91 -2.86 4.33
N TYR A 41 4.83 -2.97 5.29
CA TYR A 41 4.52 -3.04 6.72
C TYR A 41 5.16 -1.85 7.45
N GLY A 42 4.73 -1.60 8.69
CA GLY A 42 5.28 -0.51 9.53
C GLY A 42 4.74 0.88 9.18
N LEU A 43 3.59 0.93 8.52
CA LEU A 43 2.88 2.19 8.26
C LEU A 43 2.09 2.60 9.50
N PHE A 44 2.12 3.90 9.82
CA PHE A 44 1.38 4.48 10.92
C PHE A 44 0.33 5.46 10.38
N LEU A 45 -0.82 5.50 11.04
CA LEU A 45 -1.87 6.48 10.82
C LEU A 45 -1.82 7.50 11.95
N GLU A 46 -1.74 8.78 11.61
CA GLU A 46 -1.83 9.90 12.53
C GLU A 46 -3.25 10.48 12.47
N GLY A 47 -3.85 10.75 13.63
CA GLY A 47 -5.21 11.31 13.71
C GLY A 47 -6.35 10.35 13.32
N ALA A 48 -6.04 9.12 12.88
CA ALA A 48 -7.00 8.07 12.59
C ALA A 48 -6.51 6.72 13.11
N ALA A 49 -7.43 5.76 13.21
CA ALA A 49 -7.12 4.37 13.46
C ALA A 49 -7.78 3.46 12.43
N TRP A 50 -7.18 2.29 12.21
CA TRP A 50 -7.74 1.28 11.32
C TRP A 50 -8.54 0.24 12.11
N ASP A 51 -9.84 0.11 11.80
CA ASP A 51 -10.67 -0.93 12.38
C ASP A 51 -10.51 -2.24 11.59
N LYS A 52 -9.91 -3.26 12.23
CA LYS A 52 -9.68 -4.58 11.65
C LYS A 52 -10.97 -5.36 11.38
N ARG A 53 -12.03 -5.11 12.15
CA ARG A 53 -13.30 -5.86 12.05
C ARG A 53 -14.11 -5.38 10.86
N PHE A 54 -14.24 -4.05 10.74
CA PHE A 54 -15.08 -3.43 9.72
C PHE A 54 -14.29 -3.01 8.47
N ARG A 55 -12.95 -3.01 8.52
CA ARG A 55 -12.05 -2.56 7.44
C ARG A 55 -12.34 -1.11 7.02
N ILE A 56 -12.55 -0.27 8.02
CA ILE A 56 -12.81 1.16 7.86
C ILE A 56 -11.80 1.96 8.67
N LEU A 57 -11.57 3.19 8.22
CA LEU A 57 -10.91 4.19 9.04
C LEU A 57 -11.89 4.69 10.09
N ILE A 58 -11.42 4.75 11.32
CA ILE A 58 -12.13 5.32 12.47
C ILE A 58 -11.28 6.46 13.03
N GLU A 59 -11.88 7.31 13.85
CA GLU A 59 -11.11 8.33 14.57
C GLU A 59 -10.09 7.67 15.52
N ALA A 60 -8.96 8.35 15.72
CA ALA A 60 -7.97 7.90 16.68
C ALA A 60 -8.54 7.87 18.11
N LEU A 61 -8.08 6.90 18.90
CA LEU A 61 -8.46 6.81 20.31
C LEU A 61 -7.89 8.02 21.08
N PRO A 62 -8.60 8.52 22.11
CA PRO A 62 -8.12 9.62 22.93
C PRO A 62 -6.72 9.32 23.49
N LYS A 63 -5.81 10.30 23.39
CA LYS A 63 -4.41 10.23 23.83
C LYS A 63 -3.52 9.27 23.01
N VAL A 64 -3.98 8.78 21.86
CA VAL A 64 -3.16 8.02 20.91
C VAL A 64 -2.87 8.89 19.69
N LEU A 65 -1.61 9.29 19.54
CA LEU A 65 -1.20 10.18 18.44
C LEU A 65 -1.03 9.42 17.11
N ASN A 66 -0.58 8.17 17.18
CA ASN A 66 -0.38 7.32 16.02
C ASN A 66 -0.86 5.88 16.27
N THR A 67 -1.36 5.25 15.23
CA THR A 67 -1.77 3.84 15.29
C THR A 67 -1.11 3.04 14.17
N LEU A 68 -0.77 1.79 14.46
CA LEU A 68 -0.16 0.91 13.46
C LEU A 68 -1.22 0.40 12.49
N MET A 69 -1.02 0.65 11.20
CA MET A 69 -1.86 0.11 10.13
C MET A 69 -1.47 -1.35 9.84
N PRO A 70 -2.41 -2.23 9.47
CA PRO A 70 -2.07 -3.54 8.93
C PRO A 70 -1.31 -3.42 7.60
N ASN A 71 -0.82 -4.55 7.10
CA ASN A 71 0.02 -4.54 5.90
C ASN A 71 -0.75 -4.00 4.70
N LEU A 72 -0.10 -3.12 3.94
CA LEU A 72 -0.62 -2.57 2.71
C LEU A 72 -0.14 -3.43 1.54
N HIS A 73 -1.05 -3.98 0.76
CA HIS A 73 -0.72 -4.59 -0.51
C HIS A 73 -0.76 -3.52 -1.59
N ILE A 74 0.39 -3.22 -2.18
CA ILE A 74 0.47 -2.35 -3.34
C ILE A 74 0.59 -3.28 -4.54
N THR A 75 -0.28 -3.10 -5.54
CA THR A 75 -0.26 -3.81 -6.81
C THR A 75 -0.42 -2.82 -7.95
N ALA A 76 -0.24 -3.32 -9.18
CA ALA A 76 -0.58 -2.56 -10.36
C ALA A 76 -1.64 -3.35 -11.14
N VAL A 77 -2.69 -2.65 -11.55
CA VAL A 77 -3.83 -3.21 -12.24
C VAL A 77 -4.06 -2.45 -13.54
N ASN A 78 -4.74 -3.06 -14.48
CA ASN A 78 -5.12 -2.39 -15.71
C ASN A 78 -6.38 -1.54 -15.46
N LYS A 79 -6.36 -0.26 -15.88
CA LYS A 79 -7.45 0.72 -15.80
C LYS A 79 -8.79 0.19 -16.30
N ALA A 80 -8.77 -0.73 -17.26
CA ALA A 80 -9.98 -1.39 -17.76
C ALA A 80 -10.73 -2.21 -16.71
N TYR A 81 -10.07 -2.56 -15.58
CA TYR A 81 -10.62 -3.40 -14.52
C TYR A 81 -10.87 -2.65 -13.19
N VAL A 82 -10.56 -1.36 -13.08
CA VAL A 82 -10.78 -0.65 -11.81
C VAL A 82 -12.21 -0.15 -11.70
N THR A 83 -12.86 -0.76 -10.70
CA THR A 83 -14.28 -0.68 -10.32
C THR A 83 -14.40 0.18 -9.06
N ASP A 84 -15.54 0.87 -8.92
CA ASP A 84 -16.13 1.54 -7.75
C ASP A 84 -15.65 2.97 -7.36
N PRO A 85 -16.52 4.00 -7.48
CA PRO A 85 -16.24 5.39 -7.10
C PRO A 85 -16.22 5.65 -5.57
N LYS A 86 -16.21 4.60 -4.74
CA LYS A 86 -16.26 4.69 -3.27
C LYS A 86 -14.91 4.46 -2.58
N LEU A 87 -13.81 4.57 -3.32
CA LEU A 87 -12.47 4.49 -2.73
C LEU A 87 -12.10 5.83 -2.10
N TYR A 88 -11.80 5.82 -0.80
CA TYR A 88 -11.26 6.98 -0.10
C TYR A 88 -9.78 7.12 -0.45
N THR A 89 -9.45 8.16 -1.22
CA THR A 89 -8.06 8.52 -1.49
C THR A 89 -7.50 9.28 -0.30
N VAL A 90 -6.65 8.62 0.48
CA VAL A 90 -5.88 9.25 1.56
C VAL A 90 -4.43 9.33 1.13
N SER A 91 -3.84 10.52 1.24
CA SER A 91 -2.40 10.70 1.05
C SER A 91 -1.65 9.96 2.15
N ILE A 92 -0.92 8.91 1.80
CA ILE A 92 -0.05 8.21 2.74
C ILE A 92 1.19 9.09 2.91
N THR A 93 1.23 9.89 3.98
CA THR A 93 2.46 10.58 4.39
C THR A 93 3.39 9.55 5.02
N VAL A 94 4.33 9.04 4.22
CA VAL A 94 5.41 8.24 4.78
C VAL A 94 6.39 9.19 5.45
N ILE A 95 6.47 9.18 6.78
CA ILE A 95 7.52 9.87 7.53
C ILE A 95 8.84 9.10 7.25
N PHE A 96 9.43 9.33 6.08
CA PHE A 96 10.70 8.74 5.67
C PHE A 96 11.84 9.39 6.47
N SER A 97 12.26 8.76 7.56
CA SER A 97 13.69 8.63 7.81
C SER A 97 14.07 7.18 7.54
N LEU A 98 14.13 6.83 6.25
CA LEU A 98 14.64 5.53 5.81
C LEU A 98 15.98 5.78 5.12
N HIS A 99 17.06 5.75 5.90
CA HIS A 99 18.38 5.46 5.34
C HIS A 99 18.42 3.96 5.01
N CYS A 100 17.88 3.59 3.84
CA CYS A 100 18.08 2.25 3.27
C CYS A 100 19.17 2.33 2.20
N LYS A 101 20.38 1.87 2.53
CA LYS A 101 21.34 1.42 1.52
C LYS A 101 20.78 0.12 0.93
N TYR A 102 20.34 0.16 -0.34
CA TYR A 102 20.20 -1.06 -1.12
C TYR A 102 20.87 -0.89 -2.48
N ASN A 103 21.66 -1.90 -2.81
CA ASN A 103 22.66 -1.94 -3.86
C ASN A 103 22.02 -1.80 -5.25
N SER A 104 22.64 -0.97 -6.09
CA SER A 104 22.50 -0.81 -7.54
C SER A 104 21.14 -1.17 -8.16
N TYR A 105 20.37 -0.14 -8.52
CA TYR A 105 19.48 -0.01 -9.69
C TYR A 105 18.20 0.78 -9.34
N SER A 106 18.22 2.04 -9.78
CA SER A 106 17.14 3.02 -9.93
C SER A 106 16.27 3.35 -8.72
N LEU A 107 16.61 4.49 -8.11
CA LEU A 107 15.73 5.31 -7.30
C LEU A 107 14.38 5.53 -8.01
N ILE A 108 13.29 5.15 -7.35
CA ILE A 108 11.99 5.80 -7.56
C ILE A 108 11.80 6.67 -6.32
N THR A 109 12.23 7.92 -6.45
CA THR A 109 11.91 9.01 -5.54
C THR A 109 10.47 9.44 -5.85
N LEU A 110 9.60 9.41 -4.84
CA LEU A 110 8.42 10.27 -4.77
C LEU A 110 8.65 11.23 -3.61
#